data_AF-A0AAV3HQF2-F1
#
_entry.id   AF-A0AAV3HQF2-F1
#
_cell.length_a   1.000
_cell.length_b   1.000
_cell.length_c   1.000
_cell.angle_alpha   90.00
_cell.angle_beta   90.00
_cell.angle_gamma   90.00
#
_symmetry.space_group_name_H-M   'P 1'
#
loop_
_entity.id
_entity.type
_entity.pdbx_description
1 polymer ?
#
loop_
_entity_poly.entity_id
_entity_poly.type
_entity_poly.pdbx_seq_one_letter_code
_entity_poly.pdbx_strand_id
1 'polypeptide(L)' 'MKRASNSYRLQLIKEVVTRRERESCTDPMANYIHRLMDEMPASKLEVEQNHRFAGSHFDEQAGGWVSDQWSLK' A
#
# COMPACT_ATOMS: atom_id res chain seq x y z
N MET A 1 -16.73 22.36 -18.77
CA MET A 1 -17.69 21.69 -17.86
C MET A 1 -17.31 20.21 -17.66
N LYS A 2 -16.28 19.91 -16.85
CA LYS A 2 -15.86 18.50 -16.61
C LYS A 2 -16.77 17.73 -15.64
N ARG A 3 -17.63 18.44 -14.89
CA ARG A 3 -18.53 17.87 -13.87
C ARG A 3 -19.75 17.10 -14.39
N ALA A 4 -19.98 17.07 -15.71
CA ALA A 4 -21.15 16.43 -16.32
C ALA A 4 -20.83 15.28 -17.28
N SER A 5 -19.55 14.91 -17.46
CA SER A 5 -19.23 13.76 -18.32
C SER A 5 -19.68 12.45 -17.67
N ASN A 6 -20.13 11.51 -18.50
CA ASN A 6 -20.55 10.19 -18.02
C ASN A 6 -19.41 9.49 -17.25
N SER A 7 -18.18 9.58 -17.77
CA SER A 7 -16.98 9.05 -17.11
C SER A 7 -16.75 9.61 -15.71
N TYR A 8 -16.88 10.94 -15.52
CA TYR A 8 -16.73 11.56 -14.21
C TYR A 8 -17.81 11.10 -13.22
N ARG A 9 -19.05 10.93 -13.68
CA ARG A 9 -20.14 10.39 -12.84
C ARG A 9 -19.86 8.94 -12.43
N LEU A 10 -19.37 8.11 -13.36
CA LEU A 10 -18.99 6.73 -13.05
C LEU A 10 -17.82 6.65 -12.07
N GLN A 11 -16.85 7.56 -12.16
CA GLN A 11 -15.76 7.65 -11.19
C GLN A 11 -16.27 7.98 -9.78
N LEU A 12 -17.16 8.97 -9.64
CA LEU A 12 -17.80 9.30 -8.36
C LEU A 12 -18.61 8.13 -7.79
N ILE A 13 -19.40 7.46 -8.63
CA ILE A 13 -20.16 6.28 -8.21
C ILE A 13 -19.21 5.19 -7.72
N LYS A 14 -18.14 4.90 -8.47
CA LYS A 14 -17.13 3.90 -8.09
C LYS A 14 -16.51 4.24 -6.75
N GLU A 15 -16.09 5.48 -6.55
CA GLU A 15 -15.49 5.94 -5.29
C GLU A 15 -16.44 5.72 -4.10
N VAL A 16 -17.71 6.13 -4.23
CA VAL A 16 -18.72 5.99 -3.17
C VAL A 16 -19.03 4.52 -2.87
N VAL A 17 -19.17 3.68 -3.90
CA VAL A 17 -19.43 2.25 -3.73
C VAL A 17 -18.25 1.59 -3.02
N THR A 18 -17.02 1.81 -3.49
CA THR A 18 -15.82 1.24 -2.87
C THR A 18 -15.68 1.68 -1.42
N ARG A 19 -16.01 2.93 -1.09
CA ARG A 19 -15.98 3.39 0.31
C ARG A 19 -17.02 2.66 1.17
N ARG A 20 -18.25 2.52 0.69
CA ARG A 20 -19.33 1.82 1.41
C ARG A 20 -19.04 0.34 1.61
N GLU A 21 -18.47 -0.33 0.61
CA GLU A 21 -18.07 -1.74 0.74
C GLU A 21 -17.02 -1.92 1.83
N ARG A 22 -16.03 -1.01 1.90
CA ARG A 22 -15.03 -0.99 2.98
C ARG A 22 -15.66 -0.73 4.35
N GLU A 23 -16.54 0.26 4.47
CA GLU A 23 -17.27 0.58 5.71
C GLU A 23 -18.18 -0.57 6.18
N SER A 24 -18.75 -1.33 5.24
CA SER A 24 -19.61 -2.49 5.54
C SER A 24 -18.82 -3.74 5.93
N CYS A 25 -17.50 -3.73 5.79
CA CYS A 25 -16.66 -4.86 6.15
C CYS A 25 -16.57 -4.99 7.68
N THR A 26 -17.14 -6.06 8.22
CA THR A 26 -17.13 -6.33 9.67
C THR A 26 -15.93 -7.14 10.13
N ASP A 27 -15.03 -7.53 9.21
CA ASP A 27 -13.83 -8.28 9.56
C ASP A 27 -12.83 -7.37 10.30
N PRO A 28 -12.42 -7.74 11.54
CA PRO A 28 -11.50 -6.92 12.33
C PRO A 28 -10.13 -6.70 11.67
N MET A 29 -9.63 -7.70 10.94
CA MET A 29 -8.33 -7.64 10.28
C MET A 29 -8.36 -6.76 9.03
N ALA A 30 -9.41 -6.85 8.21
CA ALA A 30 -9.62 -5.98 7.07
C ALA A 30 -9.71 -4.50 7.51
N ASN A 31 -10.45 -4.21 8.58
CA ASN A 31 -10.53 -2.86 9.15
C ASN A 31 -9.19 -2.35 9.69
N TYR A 32 -8.37 -3.24 10.26
CA TYR A 32 -7.02 -2.88 10.68
C TYR A 32 -6.12 -2.55 9.49
N ILE A 33 -6.15 -3.37 8.43
CA ILE A 33 -5.39 -3.14 7.19
C ILE A 33 -5.83 -1.84 6.51
N HIS A 34 -7.15 -1.56 6.45
CA HIS A 34 -7.66 -0.30 5.91
C HIS A 34 -7.12 0.92 6.66
N ARG A 35 -7.15 0.89 8.00
CA ARG A 35 -6.53 1.96 8.81
C ARG A 35 -5.05 2.11 8.52
N LEU A 36 -4.30 1.01 8.44
CA LEU A 36 -2.88 1.07 8.11
C LEU A 36 -2.61 1.71 6.74
N MET A 37 -3.45 1.44 5.73
CA MET A 37 -3.32 2.03 4.40
C MET A 37 -3.71 3.51 4.37
N ASP A 38 -4.72 3.91 5.12
CA ASP A 38 -5.18 5.31 5.19
C ASP A 38 -4.20 6.17 6.03
N GLU A 39 -3.60 5.59 7.07
CA GLU A 39 -2.65 6.26 7.97
C GLU A 39 -1.20 6.26 7.44
N MET A 40 -0.84 5.38 6.50
CA MET A 40 0.50 5.38 5.90
C MET A 40 0.62 6.49 4.84
N PRO A 41 1.44 7.55 5.06
CA PRO A 41 1.79 8.45 3.99
C PRO A 41 2.53 7.66 2.90
N ALA A 42 2.26 7.99 1.64
CA ALA A 42 2.88 7.39 0.47
C ALA A 42 4.43 7.47 0.45
N SER A 43 5.04 8.17 1.41
CA SER A 43 6.50 8.25 1.60
C SER A 43 7.17 6.90 1.92
N LYS A 44 6.43 5.88 2.38
CA LYS A 44 7.01 4.53 2.57
C LYS A 44 7.25 3.76 1.26
N LEU A 45 6.68 4.18 0.12
CA LEU A 45 6.99 3.57 -1.18
C LEU A 45 8.44 3.80 -1.63
N GLU A 46 9.14 4.82 -1.09
CA GLU A 46 10.56 5.02 -1.38
C GLU A 46 11.46 3.91 -0.78
N VAL A 47 10.97 3.21 0.25
CA VAL A 47 11.70 2.10 0.89
C VAL A 47 11.76 0.89 -0.05
N GLU A 48 10.68 0.63 -0.80
CA GLU A 48 10.65 -0.45 -1.79
C GLU A 48 11.58 -0.18 -2.98
N GLN A 49 11.69 1.08 -3.45
CA GLN A 49 12.55 1.41 -4.60
C GLN A 49 14.04 1.21 -4.31
N ASN A 50 14.46 1.35 -3.06
CA ASN A 50 15.85 1.19 -2.69
C ASN A 50 16.23 -0.27 -2.38
N HIS A 51 15.30 -1.23 -2.49
CA HIS A 51 15.48 -2.64 -2.07
C HIS A 51 16.07 -2.78 -0.66
N ARG A 52 15.82 -1.80 0.22
CA ARG A 52 16.37 -1.75 1.57
C ARG A 52 15.22 -1.64 2.54
N PHE A 53 15.08 -2.62 3.41
CA PHE A 53 14.00 -2.67 4.38
C PHE A 53 14.55 -3.08 5.73
N ALA A 54 14.42 -2.19 6.73
CA ALA A 54 14.71 -2.47 8.13
C ALA A 54 16.07 -3.17 8.39
N GLY A 55 17.16 -2.67 7.79
CA GLY A 55 18.50 -3.25 7.96
C GLY A 55 18.69 -4.59 7.21
N SER A 56 17.85 -4.85 6.21
CA SER A 56 18.03 -5.90 5.21
C SER A 56 18.02 -5.30 3.82
N HIS A 57 18.70 -5.95 2.88
CA HIS A 57 18.65 -5.60 1.46
C HIS A 57 18.32 -6.82 0.61
N PHE A 58 17.71 -6.60 -0.56
CA PHE A 58 17.56 -7.67 -1.53
C PHE A 58 18.90 -7.92 -2.25
N ASP A 59 19.43 -9.12 -2.11
CA ASP A 59 20.63 -9.60 -2.77
C ASP A 59 20.21 -10.55 -3.91
N GLU A 60 20.37 -10.10 -5.15
CA GLU A 60 20.06 -10.89 -6.34
C GLU A 60 20.92 -12.15 -6.46
N GLN A 61 22.16 -12.13 -5.96
CA GLN A 61 23.07 -13.27 -5.97
C GLN A 61 22.65 -14.34 -4.95
N ALA A 62 22.15 -13.92 -3.79
CA ALA A 62 21.56 -14.82 -2.80
C ALA A 62 20.12 -15.24 -3.17
N GLY A 63 19.48 -14.54 -4.11
CA GLY A 63 18.11 -14.78 -4.56
C GLY A 63 17.06 -14.38 -3.53
N GLY A 64 17.36 -13.43 -2.65
CA GLY A 64 16.47 -13.11 -1.53
C GLY A 64 16.92 -11.93 -0.68
N TRP A 65 16.18 -11.69 0.41
CA TRP A 65 16.51 -10.66 1.39
C TRP A 65 17.59 -11.13 2.35
N VAL A 66 18.67 -10.35 2.47
CA VAL A 66 19.81 -10.62 3.36
C VAL A 66 19.92 -9.49 4.38
N SER A 67 20.22 -9.84 5.63
CA SER A 67 20.46 -8.83 6.68
C SER A 67 21.79 -8.11 6.44
N ASP A 68 21.83 -6.80 6.66
CA ASP A 68 23.06 -6.00 6.62
C ASP A 68 24.09 -6.45 7.67
N GLN A 69 23.65 -7.22 8.70
CA GLN A 69 24.53 -7.81 9.71
C GLN A 69 25.07 -9.20 9.33
N TRP A 70 24.62 -9.80 8.22
CA TRP A 70 25.01 -11.15 7.81
C TRP A 70 26.53 -11.30 7.61
N SER A 71 27.21 -10.20 7.23
CA SER A 71 28.65 -10.16 6.98
C SER A 71 29.48 -9.59 8.14
N LEU A 72 28.85 -9.11 9.22
CA LEU A 72 29.56 -8.70 10.43
C LEU A 72 29.95 -9.95 11.23
N LYS A 73 31.25 -10.26 11.21
CA LYS A 73 31.89 -11.22 12.12
C LYS A 73 32.32 -10.56 13.42
#